data_AF-A0A4V1AJ07-F1
#
_entry.id   AF-A0A4V1AJ07-F1
#
_cell.length_a   1.000
_cell.length_b   1.000
_cell.length_c   1.000
_cell.angle_alpha   90.00
_cell.angle_beta   90.00
_cell.angle_gamma   90.00
#
_symmetry.space_group_name_H-M   'P 1'
#
loop_
_entity.id
_entity.type
_entity.pdbx_description
1 polymer ?
#
loop_
_entity_poly.entity_id
_entity_poly.type
_entity_poly.pdbx_seq_one_letter_code
_entity_poly.pdbx_strand_id
1 'polypeptide(L)'
;MYNSKNEAHKTRHKSMKKIILSMLALVVVAGGGWVGYQHFTGPQKIQAVKMVALGDSLTQGVGDPTAKQGYTGRIKKDLTNKTGVAVSMTNYGKSGDRSDQILKRLQDSPTQQKNLKKANVILMTVGGNDLMKTIKANIFISQPTQLTNQVKKSTSSYENNLQKLLKEVRKYNSQAPIFLFGNYNPLYVYFANFKSFNQSVSEYNTINKQLISQYNGYYVPTFKQLTYGQYQTASARNKLVKDAKLANAGTAGNANVVSTLTKNDTERNMYISSADHFHPNSKGYDMMTDLLMKQMLKHDQWLYAK
;
A
#
# COMPACT_ATOMS: atom_id res chain seq x y z
N MET A 1 -59.14 -33.74 -45.51
CA MET A 1 -58.21 -32.58 -45.67
C MET A 1 -57.40 -32.21 -44.41
N TYR A 2 -57.29 -33.07 -43.39
CA TYR A 2 -56.71 -32.68 -42.09
C TYR A 2 -55.22 -33.07 -41.88
N ASN A 3 -54.60 -33.80 -42.83
CA ASN A 3 -53.28 -34.43 -42.60
C ASN A 3 -52.08 -33.70 -43.23
N SER A 4 -52.27 -32.76 -44.18
CA SER A 4 -51.15 -32.07 -44.84
C SER A 4 -50.58 -30.87 -44.06
N LYS A 5 -51.37 -30.26 -43.16
CA LYS A 5 -50.92 -29.13 -42.33
C LYS A 5 -49.96 -29.55 -41.21
N ASN A 6 -50.09 -30.78 -40.69
CA ASN A 6 -49.25 -31.29 -39.59
C ASN A 6 -47.83 -31.69 -40.05
N GLU A 7 -47.69 -32.20 -41.27
CA GLU A 7 -46.37 -32.51 -41.84
C GLU A 7 -45.57 -31.24 -42.12
N ALA A 8 -46.18 -30.24 -42.79
CA ALA A 8 -45.51 -28.97 -43.08
C ALA A 8 -45.04 -28.23 -41.80
N HIS A 9 -45.80 -28.33 -40.71
CA HIS A 9 -45.41 -27.75 -39.41
C HIS A 9 -44.20 -28.48 -38.78
N LYS A 10 -44.14 -29.82 -38.87
CA LYS A 10 -43.00 -30.62 -38.39
C LYS A 10 -41.73 -30.35 -39.18
N THR A 11 -41.82 -30.24 -40.52
CA THR A 11 -40.66 -29.98 -41.38
C THR A 11 -40.07 -28.59 -41.14
N ARG A 12 -40.93 -27.57 -40.96
CA ARG A 12 -40.53 -26.19 -40.64
C ARG A 12 -39.85 -26.09 -39.27
N HIS A 13 -40.34 -26.84 -38.27
CA HIS A 13 -39.73 -26.90 -36.94
C HIS A 13 -38.36 -27.62 -36.93
N LYS A 14 -38.19 -28.66 -37.77
CA LYS A 14 -36.92 -29.39 -37.93
C LYS A 14 -35.88 -28.54 -38.66
N SER A 15 -36.30 -27.74 -39.65
CA SER A 15 -35.46 -26.76 -40.36
C SER A 15 -34.99 -25.64 -39.43
N MET A 16 -35.90 -25.03 -38.65
CA MET A 16 -35.52 -24.00 -37.67
C MET A 16 -34.55 -24.52 -36.60
N LYS A 17 -34.73 -25.76 -36.10
CA LYS A 17 -33.77 -26.37 -35.16
C LYS A 17 -32.37 -26.49 -35.77
N LYS A 18 -32.24 -26.89 -37.04
CA LYS A 18 -30.95 -26.96 -37.72
C LYS A 18 -30.28 -25.59 -37.86
N ILE A 19 -31.05 -24.55 -38.21
CA ILE A 19 -30.56 -23.17 -38.33
C ILE A 19 -30.08 -22.63 -36.97
N ILE A 20 -30.81 -22.89 -35.89
CA ILE A 20 -30.42 -22.49 -34.53
C ILE A 20 -29.13 -23.21 -34.11
N LEU A 21 -29.01 -24.52 -34.37
CA LEU A 21 -27.82 -25.32 -34.08
C LEU A 21 -26.59 -24.83 -34.86
N SER A 22 -26.73 -24.47 -36.14
CA SER A 22 -25.61 -23.94 -36.93
C SER A 22 -25.21 -22.53 -36.50
N MET A 23 -26.15 -21.66 -36.11
CA MET A 23 -25.82 -20.36 -35.51
C MET A 23 -25.07 -20.53 -34.18
N LEU A 24 -25.50 -21.46 -33.32
CA LEU A 24 -24.82 -21.77 -32.06
C LEU A 24 -23.39 -22.28 -32.29
N ALA A 25 -23.18 -23.16 -33.27
CA ALA A 25 -21.85 -23.63 -33.64
C ALA A 25 -20.95 -22.48 -34.13
N LEU A 26 -21.50 -21.55 -34.92
CA LEU A 26 -20.77 -20.40 -35.44
C LEU A 26 -20.38 -19.41 -34.33
N VAL A 27 -21.23 -19.22 -33.32
CA VAL A 27 -20.92 -18.44 -32.12
C VAL A 27 -19.81 -19.10 -31.28
N VAL A 28 -19.82 -20.43 -31.14
CA VAL A 28 -18.76 -21.17 -30.42
C VAL A 28 -17.43 -21.09 -31.17
N VAL A 29 -17.43 -21.22 -32.50
CA VAL A 29 -16.22 -21.10 -33.32
C VAL A 29 -15.70 -19.66 -33.34
N ALA A 30 -16.57 -18.67 -33.48
CA ALA A 30 -16.19 -17.26 -33.41
C ALA A 30 -15.67 -16.88 -32.01
N GLY A 31 -16.30 -17.38 -30.95
CA GLY A 31 -15.85 -17.21 -29.57
C GLY A 31 -14.50 -17.88 -29.32
N GLY A 32 -14.32 -19.12 -29.77
CA GLY A 32 -13.05 -19.85 -29.68
C GLY A 32 -11.94 -19.20 -30.49
N GLY A 33 -12.24 -18.73 -31.70
CA GLY A 33 -11.32 -17.98 -32.55
C GLY A 33 -10.92 -16.62 -31.94
N TRP A 34 -11.87 -15.93 -31.30
CA TRP A 34 -11.59 -14.67 -30.61
C TRP A 34 -10.76 -14.86 -29.34
N VAL A 35 -11.04 -15.90 -28.54
CA VAL A 35 -10.23 -16.28 -27.37
C VAL A 35 -8.83 -16.72 -27.78
N GLY A 36 -8.71 -17.53 -28.84
CA GLY A 36 -7.43 -17.92 -29.42
C GLY A 36 -6.65 -16.71 -29.93
N TYR A 37 -7.29 -15.82 -30.68
CA TYR A 37 -6.69 -14.58 -31.17
C TYR A 37 -6.18 -13.71 -30.01
N GLN A 38 -6.99 -13.44 -28.99
CA GLN A 38 -6.57 -12.72 -27.78
C GLN A 38 -5.39 -13.39 -27.06
N HIS A 39 -5.34 -14.73 -27.04
CA HIS A 39 -4.25 -15.49 -26.43
C HIS A 39 -2.92 -15.36 -27.20
N PHE A 40 -2.98 -15.27 -28.53
CA PHE A 40 -1.79 -15.15 -29.39
C PHE A 40 -1.39 -13.71 -29.72
N THR A 41 -2.29 -12.73 -29.60
CA THR A 41 -2.02 -11.30 -29.89
C THR A 41 -2.02 -10.40 -28.66
N GLY A 42 -2.22 -10.95 -27.47
CA GLY A 42 -2.16 -10.20 -26.21
C GLY A 42 -0.77 -9.63 -25.92
N PRO A 43 -0.66 -8.54 -25.14
CA PRO A 43 0.62 -7.94 -24.79
C PRO A 43 1.49 -8.96 -24.03
N GLN A 44 2.72 -9.16 -24.53
CA GLN A 44 3.67 -10.10 -23.95
C GLN A 44 4.24 -9.56 -22.65
N LYS A 45 4.32 -10.42 -21.61
CA LYS A 45 4.98 -10.06 -20.35
C LYS A 45 6.48 -9.86 -20.56
N ILE A 46 7.07 -8.89 -19.87
CA ILE A 46 8.53 -8.75 -19.84
C ILE A 46 9.17 -9.92 -19.09
N GLN A 47 10.38 -10.28 -19.48
CA GLN A 47 11.11 -11.40 -18.86
C GLN A 47 11.59 -11.08 -17.43
N ALA A 48 11.88 -9.81 -17.15
CA ALA A 48 12.35 -9.38 -15.84
C ALA A 48 11.88 -7.98 -15.46
N VAL A 49 11.51 -7.82 -14.19
CA VAL A 49 11.11 -6.55 -13.56
C VAL A 49 12.22 -6.07 -12.64
N LYS A 50 12.59 -4.80 -12.76
CA LYS A 50 13.50 -4.10 -11.84
C LYS A 50 12.70 -3.20 -10.92
N MET A 51 12.72 -3.49 -9.63
CA MET A 51 12.09 -2.67 -8.60
C MET A 51 13.13 -1.89 -7.82
N VAL A 52 12.81 -0.63 -7.53
CA VAL A 52 13.60 0.20 -6.62
C VAL A 52 12.69 0.67 -5.48
N ALA A 53 13.08 0.37 -4.24
CA ALA A 53 12.38 0.85 -3.06
C ALA A 53 13.16 2.00 -2.42
N LEU A 54 12.50 3.15 -2.23
CA LEU A 54 13.03 4.32 -1.53
C LEU A 54 12.25 4.50 -0.23
N GLY A 55 12.92 4.67 0.90
CA GLY A 55 12.15 5.00 2.09
C GLY A 55 12.91 5.02 3.40
N ASP A 56 12.12 4.91 4.45
CA ASP A 56 12.50 4.91 5.85
C ASP A 56 12.71 3.48 6.40
N SER A 57 12.49 3.29 7.70
CA SER A 57 12.62 2.01 8.40
C SER A 57 11.70 0.92 7.86
N LEU A 58 10.51 1.28 7.36
CA LEU A 58 9.58 0.31 6.78
C LEU A 58 10.17 -0.33 5.52
N THR A 59 10.81 0.50 4.69
CA THR A 59 11.54 0.03 3.50
C THR A 59 12.79 -0.74 3.90
N GLN A 60 13.51 -0.32 4.94
CA GLN A 60 14.66 -1.08 5.45
C GLN A 60 14.27 -2.47 5.97
N GLY A 61 13.05 -2.63 6.48
CA GLY A 61 12.53 -3.89 7.03
C GLY A 61 12.68 -4.01 8.55
N VAL A 62 12.78 -2.89 9.28
CA VAL A 62 12.89 -2.90 10.74
C VAL A 62 11.65 -3.54 11.38
N GLY A 63 11.83 -4.34 12.43
CA GLY A 63 10.74 -5.03 13.12
C GLY A 63 10.40 -6.40 12.55
N ASP A 64 10.93 -6.77 11.38
CA ASP A 64 10.85 -8.12 10.85
C ASP A 64 11.93 -9.00 11.50
N PRO A 65 11.58 -9.95 12.40
CA PRO A 65 12.57 -10.85 13.00
C PRO A 65 13.05 -11.92 12.01
N THR A 66 12.44 -11.99 10.82
CA THR A 66 12.77 -13.00 9.82
C THR A 66 13.78 -12.46 8.81
N ALA A 67 14.54 -13.34 8.18
CA ALA A 67 15.45 -12.98 7.08
C ALA A 67 14.73 -12.62 5.75
N LYS A 68 13.43 -12.31 5.79
CA LYS A 68 12.60 -12.04 4.60
C LYS A 68 12.63 -10.57 4.14
N GLN A 69 13.38 -9.70 4.82
CA GLN A 69 13.66 -8.31 4.40
C GLN A 69 12.39 -7.41 4.30
N GLY A 70 11.47 -7.52 5.27
CA GLY A 70 10.25 -6.73 5.31
C GLY A 70 9.35 -6.91 4.08
N TYR A 71 8.65 -5.87 3.65
CA TYR A 71 7.76 -5.96 2.48
C TYR A 71 8.54 -6.12 1.16
N THR A 72 9.77 -5.60 1.07
CA THR A 72 10.54 -5.57 -0.18
C THR A 72 11.00 -6.97 -0.62
N GLY A 73 11.46 -7.80 0.30
CA GLY A 73 11.83 -9.19 0.00
C GLY A 73 10.61 -10.06 -0.28
N ARG A 74 9.51 -9.85 0.46
CA ARG A 74 8.24 -10.55 0.27
C ARG A 74 7.61 -10.26 -1.08
N ILE A 75 7.44 -8.98 -1.45
CA ILE A 75 6.83 -8.62 -2.74
C ILE A 75 7.65 -9.14 -3.92
N LYS A 76 8.99 -9.13 -3.83
CA LYS A 76 9.87 -9.74 -4.84
C LYS A 76 9.52 -11.21 -5.05
N LYS A 77 9.49 -11.99 -3.95
CA LYS A 77 9.19 -13.43 -4.00
C LYS A 77 7.76 -13.69 -4.50
N ASP A 78 6.79 -13.01 -3.90
CA ASP A 78 5.37 -13.26 -4.15
C ASP A 78 4.99 -12.88 -5.58
N LEU A 79 5.55 -11.78 -6.11
CA LEU A 79 5.28 -11.38 -7.47
C LEU A 79 5.91 -12.35 -8.47
N THR A 80 7.16 -12.79 -8.25
CA THR A 80 7.78 -13.82 -9.11
C THR A 80 6.95 -15.09 -9.12
N ASN A 81 6.55 -15.59 -7.95
CA ASN A 81 5.72 -16.78 -7.83
C ASN A 81 4.36 -16.62 -8.53
N LYS A 82 3.75 -15.44 -8.43
CA LYS A 82 2.42 -15.19 -8.98
C LYS A 82 2.41 -14.95 -10.49
N THR A 83 3.46 -14.34 -11.03
CA THR A 83 3.47 -13.88 -12.43
C THR A 83 4.35 -14.71 -13.35
N GLY A 84 5.29 -15.49 -12.80
CA GLY A 84 6.35 -16.16 -13.53
C GLY A 84 7.50 -15.25 -13.96
N VAL A 85 7.41 -13.94 -13.71
CA VAL A 85 8.40 -12.95 -14.13
C VAL A 85 9.51 -12.82 -13.10
N ALA A 86 10.78 -12.82 -13.54
CA ALA A 86 11.91 -12.63 -12.65
C ALA A 86 11.90 -11.21 -12.05
N VAL A 87 11.97 -11.09 -10.72
CA VAL A 87 11.97 -9.79 -10.04
C VAL A 87 13.32 -9.54 -9.39
N SER A 88 13.92 -8.39 -9.70
CA SER A 88 15.06 -7.85 -8.97
C SER A 88 14.60 -6.68 -8.10
N MET A 89 15.16 -6.57 -6.89
CA MET A 89 14.80 -5.55 -5.91
C MET A 89 16.06 -4.85 -5.43
N THR A 90 16.10 -3.53 -5.56
CA THR A 90 17.11 -2.68 -4.94
C THR A 90 16.47 -1.87 -3.82
N ASN A 91 16.90 -2.11 -2.59
CA ASN A 91 16.34 -1.50 -1.40
C ASN A 91 17.23 -0.35 -0.90
N TYR A 92 16.66 0.86 -0.85
CA TYR A 92 17.28 2.06 -0.31
C TYR A 92 16.48 2.60 0.89
N GLY A 93 16.03 1.71 1.76
CA GLY A 93 15.44 2.04 3.05
C GLY A 93 16.49 2.41 4.06
N LYS A 94 16.24 3.46 4.85
CA LYS A 94 17.10 3.85 5.97
C LYS A 94 16.28 4.31 7.16
N SER A 95 16.43 3.64 8.28
CA SER A 95 15.68 3.90 9.51
C SER A 95 15.86 5.33 9.98
N GLY A 96 14.76 5.93 10.43
CA GLY A 96 14.71 7.31 10.93
C GLY A 96 14.69 8.41 9.85
N ASP A 97 14.86 8.08 8.56
CA ASP A 97 14.83 9.08 7.50
C ASP A 97 13.43 9.73 7.39
N ARG A 98 13.43 11.06 7.32
CA ARG A 98 12.29 11.90 6.92
C ARG A 98 12.29 12.16 5.41
N SER A 99 11.22 12.74 4.90
CA SER A 99 11.07 13.14 3.49
C SER A 99 12.25 13.97 2.94
N ASP A 100 12.75 14.95 3.68
CA ASP A 100 13.90 15.79 3.30
C ASP A 100 15.22 15.01 3.26
N GLN A 101 15.38 14.04 4.16
CA GLN A 101 16.57 13.20 4.23
C GLN A 101 16.61 12.14 3.13
N ILE A 102 15.46 11.55 2.78
CA ILE A 102 15.34 10.65 1.61
C ILE A 102 15.69 11.44 0.33
N LEU A 103 15.16 12.66 0.19
CA LEU A 103 15.49 13.54 -0.94
C LEU A 103 16.99 13.80 -1.04
N LYS A 104 17.62 14.24 0.06
CA LYS A 104 19.06 14.51 0.07
C LYS A 104 19.88 13.28 -0.32
N ARG A 105 19.53 12.12 0.24
CA ARG A 105 20.20 10.84 -0.04
C ARG A 105 20.03 10.39 -1.49
N LEU A 106 18.91 10.72 -2.13
CA LEU A 106 18.71 10.49 -3.57
C LEU A 106 19.59 11.45 -4.41
N GLN A 107 19.61 12.74 -4.07
CA GLN A 107 20.40 13.75 -4.76
C GLN A 107 21.92 13.48 -4.69
N ASP A 108 22.39 12.92 -3.57
CA ASP A 108 23.80 12.66 -3.33
C ASP A 108 24.29 11.31 -3.87
N SER A 109 23.41 10.46 -4.39
CA SER A 109 23.74 9.06 -4.72
C SER A 109 23.61 8.77 -6.21
N PRO A 110 24.71 8.86 -6.99
CA PRO A 110 24.73 8.44 -8.40
C PRO A 110 24.22 7.01 -8.61
N THR A 111 24.45 6.12 -7.64
CA THR A 111 23.96 4.73 -7.66
C THR A 111 22.43 4.65 -7.57
N GLN A 112 21.79 5.41 -6.66
CA GLN A 112 20.32 5.48 -6.59
C GLN A 112 19.74 6.04 -7.88
N GLN A 113 20.33 7.12 -8.39
CA GLN A 113 19.90 7.78 -9.62
C GLN A 113 19.98 6.83 -10.82
N LYS A 114 21.09 6.11 -10.97
CA LYS A 114 21.28 5.10 -12.03
C LYS A 114 20.26 3.96 -11.93
N ASN A 115 19.98 3.48 -10.73
CA ASN A 115 19.02 2.40 -10.52
C ASN A 115 17.59 2.86 -10.77
N LEU A 116 17.22 4.09 -10.38
CA LEU A 116 15.91 4.67 -10.68
C LEU A 116 15.68 4.84 -12.19
N LYS A 117 16.69 5.30 -12.95
CA LYS A 117 16.61 5.40 -14.42
C LYS A 117 16.20 4.09 -15.10
N LYS A 118 16.54 2.94 -14.49
CA LYS A 118 16.28 1.60 -15.05
C LYS A 118 15.11 0.88 -14.38
N ALA A 119 14.44 1.50 -13.41
CA ALA A 119 13.36 0.88 -12.67
C ALA A 119 12.12 0.71 -13.56
N ASN A 120 11.49 -0.47 -13.49
CA ASN A 120 10.15 -0.70 -14.02
C ASN A 120 9.07 -0.29 -13.00
N VAL A 121 9.37 -0.42 -11.71
CA VAL A 121 8.47 -0.06 -10.59
C VAL A 121 9.26 0.62 -9.48
N ILE A 122 8.66 1.62 -8.86
CA ILE A 122 9.23 2.30 -7.69
C ILE A 122 8.29 2.09 -6.49
N LEU A 123 8.85 1.67 -5.37
CA LEU A 123 8.13 1.49 -4.10
C LEU A 123 8.58 2.57 -3.13
N MET A 124 7.67 3.13 -2.32
CA MET A 124 8.00 4.23 -1.43
C MET A 124 7.30 4.17 -0.08
N THR A 125 8.07 4.32 1.01
CA THR A 125 7.57 4.62 2.36
C THR A 125 8.16 5.95 2.83
N VAL A 126 7.33 6.88 3.29
CA VAL A 126 7.75 8.21 3.76
C VAL A 126 6.64 8.90 4.56
N GLY A 127 7.02 9.75 5.51
CA GLY A 127 6.11 10.63 6.25
C GLY A 127 5.90 10.26 7.71
N GLY A 128 6.15 9.00 8.08
CA GLY A 128 6.07 8.56 9.48
C GLY A 128 7.02 9.36 10.38
N ASN A 129 8.28 9.49 9.98
CA ASN A 129 9.28 10.24 10.75
C ASN A 129 9.07 11.76 10.72
N ASP A 130 8.51 12.29 9.64
CA ASP A 130 8.11 13.70 9.54
C ASP A 130 7.02 14.01 10.59
N LEU A 131 6.00 13.17 10.67
CA LEU A 131 4.96 13.27 11.69
C LEU A 131 5.50 13.05 13.10
N MET A 132 6.34 12.03 13.31
CA MET A 132 6.91 11.75 14.64
C MET A 132 7.76 12.90 15.15
N LYS A 133 8.51 13.59 14.28
CA LYS A 133 9.24 14.80 14.66
C LYS A 133 8.30 15.87 15.20
N THR A 134 7.15 16.06 14.55
CA THR A 134 6.12 17.01 15.01
C THR A 134 5.52 16.58 16.33
N ILE A 135 5.06 15.34 16.44
CA ILE A 135 4.47 14.84 17.68
C ILE A 135 5.46 15.00 18.82
N LYS A 136 6.73 14.59 18.65
CA LYS A 136 7.78 14.75 19.67
C LYS A 136 8.03 16.20 20.09
N ALA A 137 8.00 17.14 19.15
CA ALA A 137 8.13 18.56 19.47
C ALA A 137 6.91 19.12 20.23
N ASN A 138 5.78 18.39 20.21
CA ASN A 138 4.48 18.84 20.71
C ASN A 138 3.94 18.00 21.89
N ILE A 139 4.61 16.92 22.30
CA ILE A 139 4.20 16.03 23.42
C ILE A 139 4.09 16.76 24.77
N PHE A 140 4.67 17.96 24.89
CA PHE A 140 4.62 18.81 26.09
C PHE A 140 3.53 19.89 26.04
N ILE A 141 2.77 19.99 24.94
CA ILE A 141 1.79 21.05 24.78
C ILE A 141 0.49 20.63 25.48
N SER A 142 0.29 21.16 26.68
CA SER A 142 -0.92 20.98 27.51
C SER A 142 -2.17 21.69 26.95
N GLN A 143 -2.08 22.31 25.75
CA GLN A 143 -3.13 23.15 25.16
C GLN A 143 -3.51 22.72 23.73
N PRO A 144 -4.74 22.22 23.49
CA PRO A 144 -5.20 21.69 22.20
C PRO A 144 -5.07 22.63 20.97
N THR A 145 -5.14 23.95 21.18
CA THR A 145 -5.10 24.95 20.10
C THR A 145 -3.69 25.17 19.55
N GLN A 146 -2.65 25.08 20.39
CA GLN A 146 -1.25 25.19 19.96
C GLN A 146 -0.81 23.96 19.15
N LEU A 147 -1.29 22.77 19.53
CA LEU A 147 -1.06 21.52 18.79
C LEU A 147 -1.62 21.62 17.35
N THR A 148 -2.81 22.20 17.19
CA THR A 148 -3.48 22.32 15.88
C THR A 148 -2.67 23.18 14.89
N ASN A 149 -2.15 24.32 15.33
CA ASN A 149 -1.34 25.20 14.47
C ASN A 149 0.03 24.58 14.13
N GLN A 150 0.66 23.87 15.06
CA GLN A 150 1.94 23.20 14.80
C GLN A 150 1.80 21.98 13.89
N VAL A 151 0.73 21.19 14.05
CA VAL A 151 0.40 20.11 13.11
C VAL A 151 0.16 20.69 11.72
N LYS A 152 -0.63 21.76 11.59
CA LYS A 152 -0.90 22.44 10.31
C LYS A 152 0.38 22.96 9.63
N LYS A 153 1.30 23.57 10.39
CA LYS A 153 2.59 24.01 9.84
C LYS A 153 3.45 22.83 9.39
N SER A 154 3.44 21.74 10.15
CA SER A 154 4.19 20.54 9.80
C SER A 154 3.65 19.86 8.54
N THR A 155 2.33 19.78 8.39
CA THR A 155 1.70 19.21 7.19
C THR A 155 2.11 19.96 5.92
N SER A 156 2.19 21.30 5.95
CA SER A 156 2.65 22.07 4.79
C SER A 156 4.14 21.85 4.47
N SER A 157 4.98 21.73 5.50
CA SER A 157 6.40 21.41 5.31
C SER A 157 6.58 20.02 4.69
N TYR A 158 5.84 19.04 5.20
CA TYR A 158 5.83 17.67 4.69
C TYR A 158 5.35 17.62 3.24
N GLU A 159 4.24 18.28 2.92
CA GLU A 159 3.69 18.35 1.57
C GLU A 159 4.72 18.88 0.57
N ASN A 160 5.39 19.99 0.90
CA ASN A 160 6.45 20.56 0.08
C ASN A 160 7.63 19.60 -0.11
N ASN A 161 8.07 18.93 0.95
CA ASN A 161 9.17 17.98 0.88
C ASN A 161 8.81 16.74 0.07
N LEU A 162 7.60 16.19 0.24
CA LEU A 162 7.11 15.08 -0.56
C LEU A 162 7.01 15.47 -2.03
N GLN A 163 6.50 16.67 -2.35
CA GLN A 163 6.45 17.17 -3.71
C GLN A 163 7.85 17.27 -4.33
N LYS A 164 8.84 17.81 -3.60
CA LYS A 164 10.24 17.85 -4.04
C LYS A 164 10.82 16.45 -4.27
N LEU A 165 10.57 15.52 -3.36
CA LEU A 165 11.02 14.13 -3.49
C LEU A 165 10.42 13.45 -4.73
N LEU A 166 9.12 13.57 -4.96
CA LEU A 166 8.45 12.99 -6.13
C LEU A 166 8.95 13.61 -7.44
N LYS A 167 9.15 14.93 -7.47
CA LYS A 167 9.78 15.63 -8.60
C LYS A 167 11.18 15.11 -8.86
N GLU A 168 11.99 14.94 -7.82
CA GLU A 168 13.36 14.41 -7.93
C GLU A 168 13.37 13.00 -8.50
N VAL A 169 12.49 12.11 -8.01
CA VAL A 169 12.33 10.76 -8.57
C VAL A 169 11.97 10.83 -10.06
N ARG A 170 11.08 11.74 -10.44
CA ARG A 170 10.63 11.91 -11.84
C ARG A 170 11.69 12.49 -12.77
N LYS A 171 12.69 13.23 -12.27
CA LYS A 171 13.87 13.63 -13.05
C LYS A 171 14.64 12.41 -13.58
N TYR A 172 14.69 11.34 -12.80
CA TYR A 172 15.42 10.13 -13.17
C TYR A 172 14.55 9.10 -13.88
N ASN A 173 13.25 9.07 -13.60
CA ASN A 173 12.33 8.13 -14.25
C ASN A 173 10.95 8.76 -14.43
N SER A 174 10.60 9.15 -15.66
CA SER A 174 9.33 9.79 -15.98
C SER A 174 8.15 8.82 -16.14
N GLN A 175 8.41 7.50 -16.23
CA GLN A 175 7.41 6.53 -16.69
C GLN A 175 7.02 5.47 -15.65
N ALA A 176 7.95 4.96 -14.84
CA ALA A 176 7.68 3.85 -13.93
C ALA A 176 6.63 4.25 -12.88
N PRO A 177 5.60 3.43 -12.60
CA PRO A 177 4.65 3.73 -11.56
C PRO A 177 5.30 3.76 -10.17
N ILE A 178 4.87 4.69 -9.33
CA ILE A 178 5.30 4.78 -7.93
C ILE A 178 4.17 4.25 -7.03
N PHE A 179 4.45 3.27 -6.19
CA PHE A 179 3.53 2.79 -5.15
C PHE A 179 3.93 3.38 -3.80
N LEU A 180 3.16 4.37 -3.32
CA LEU A 180 3.41 5.09 -2.07
C LEU A 180 2.54 4.52 -0.96
N PHE A 181 3.17 4.00 0.09
CA PHE A 181 2.47 3.51 1.27
C PHE A 181 1.86 4.62 2.10
N GLY A 182 0.71 4.30 2.71
CA GLY A 182 0.14 5.08 3.80
C GLY A 182 0.93 4.97 5.09
N ASN A 183 0.85 6.02 5.89
CA ASN A 183 1.25 6.03 7.28
C ASN A 183 0.17 5.39 8.17
N TYR A 184 0.57 4.92 9.35
CA TYR A 184 -0.31 4.32 10.36
C TYR A 184 0.04 4.87 11.74
N ASN A 185 -0.85 4.70 12.71
CA ASN A 185 -0.59 5.03 14.11
C ASN A 185 -0.24 3.76 14.90
N PRO A 186 1.06 3.48 15.18
CA PRO A 186 1.45 2.30 15.94
C PRO A 186 0.92 2.30 17.37
N LEU A 187 0.70 3.48 17.94
CA LEU A 187 0.37 3.67 19.35
C LEU A 187 -1.14 3.60 19.64
N TYR A 188 -1.97 3.38 18.62
CA TYR A 188 -3.44 3.46 18.75
C TYR A 188 -4.01 2.51 19.81
N VAL A 189 -3.53 1.27 19.90
CA VAL A 189 -4.05 0.27 20.84
C VAL A 189 -3.76 0.60 22.31
N TYR A 190 -2.85 1.54 22.56
CA TYR A 190 -2.49 2.05 23.89
C TYR A 190 -3.15 3.41 24.18
N PHE A 191 -3.37 4.22 23.14
CA PHE A 191 -3.81 5.61 23.23
C PHE A 191 -5.07 5.89 22.41
N ALA A 192 -5.99 4.92 22.33
CA ALA A 192 -7.17 5.00 21.46
C ALA A 192 -8.08 6.21 21.78
N ASN A 193 -8.03 6.73 23.00
CA ASN A 193 -8.76 7.93 23.43
C ASN A 193 -8.20 9.24 22.82
N PHE A 194 -6.96 9.24 22.32
CA PHE A 194 -6.32 10.41 21.68
C PHE A 194 -6.60 10.43 20.18
N LYS A 195 -7.80 10.89 19.81
CA LYS A 195 -8.24 10.98 18.40
C LYS A 195 -7.31 11.81 17.52
N SER A 196 -6.62 12.81 18.09
CA SER A 196 -5.71 13.71 17.37
C SER A 196 -4.58 12.97 16.66
N PHE A 197 -4.05 11.87 17.21
CA PHE A 197 -2.98 11.11 16.55
C PHE A 197 -3.46 10.48 15.24
N ASN A 198 -4.64 9.83 15.26
CA ASN A 198 -5.22 9.28 14.05
C ASN A 198 -5.62 10.37 13.05
N GLN A 199 -6.06 11.53 13.54
CA GLN A 199 -6.36 12.67 12.68
C GLN A 199 -5.09 13.16 11.95
N SER A 200 -3.98 13.38 12.66
CA SER A 200 -2.72 13.81 12.04
C SER A 200 -2.18 12.78 11.04
N VAL A 201 -2.26 11.48 11.35
CA VAL A 201 -1.90 10.43 10.37
C VAL A 201 -2.81 10.47 9.15
N SER A 202 -4.11 10.71 9.33
CA SER A 202 -5.07 10.84 8.22
C SER A 202 -4.80 12.06 7.33
N GLU A 203 -4.34 13.18 7.90
CA GLU A 203 -3.95 14.38 7.17
C GLU A 203 -2.72 14.09 6.28
N TYR A 204 -1.69 13.45 6.83
CA TYR A 204 -0.52 13.02 6.06
C TYR A 204 -0.89 12.03 4.95
N ASN A 205 -1.80 11.09 5.23
CA ASN A 205 -2.28 10.15 4.24
C ASN A 205 -3.09 10.81 3.12
N THR A 206 -3.82 11.88 3.44
CA THR A 206 -4.51 12.70 2.44
C THR A 206 -3.51 13.35 1.50
N ILE A 207 -2.46 13.97 2.05
CA ILE A 207 -1.35 14.56 1.27
C ILE A 207 -0.71 13.49 0.37
N ASN A 208 -0.37 12.33 0.92
CA ASN A 208 0.25 11.24 0.16
C ASN A 208 -0.61 10.83 -1.03
N LYS A 209 -1.91 10.60 -0.79
CA LYS A 209 -2.86 10.19 -1.80
C LYS A 209 -3.04 11.26 -2.89
N GLN A 210 -3.14 12.54 -2.50
CA GLN A 210 -3.36 13.65 -3.43
C GLN A 210 -2.13 13.95 -4.29
N LEU A 211 -0.93 13.96 -3.69
CA LEU A 211 0.29 14.25 -4.44
C LEU A 211 0.65 13.09 -5.35
N ILE A 212 0.62 11.84 -4.88
CA ILE A 212 1.10 10.71 -5.68
C ILE A 212 0.31 10.51 -6.98
N SER A 213 -0.98 10.83 -6.99
CA SER A 213 -1.82 10.74 -8.20
C SER A 213 -1.37 11.69 -9.32
N GLN A 214 -0.64 12.75 -8.99
CA GLN A 214 -0.10 13.71 -9.97
C GLN A 214 1.20 13.22 -10.62
N TYR A 215 1.79 12.13 -10.13
CA TYR A 215 3.10 11.65 -10.56
C TYR A 215 3.05 10.20 -11.04
N ASN A 216 2.03 9.77 -11.79
CA ASN A 216 1.85 8.38 -12.22
C ASN A 216 2.12 7.39 -11.07
N GLY A 217 1.35 7.52 -10.00
CA GLY A 217 1.56 6.71 -8.82
C GLY A 217 0.28 6.41 -8.07
N TYR A 218 0.37 5.42 -7.21
CA TYR A 218 -0.74 4.73 -6.58
C TYR A 218 -0.52 4.66 -5.08
N TYR A 219 -1.57 4.99 -4.33
CA TYR A 219 -1.53 4.94 -2.87
C TYR A 219 -1.85 3.54 -2.35
N VAL A 220 -1.03 3.03 -1.43
CA VAL A 220 -1.22 1.72 -0.77
C VAL A 220 -1.80 1.93 0.64
N PRO A 221 -3.09 1.60 0.88
CA PRO A 221 -3.82 2.01 2.08
C PRO A 221 -3.58 1.07 3.28
N THR A 222 -2.49 1.28 4.02
CA THR A 222 -2.10 0.46 5.21
C THR A 222 -2.72 0.93 6.53
N PHE A 223 -3.23 2.16 6.58
CA PHE A 223 -3.66 2.83 7.83
C PHE A 223 -4.59 1.96 8.67
N LYS A 224 -5.69 1.46 8.09
CA LYS A 224 -6.74 0.77 8.83
C LYS A 224 -6.23 -0.54 9.47
N GLN A 225 -5.48 -1.33 8.72
CA GLN A 225 -4.99 -2.63 9.16
C GLN A 225 -3.91 -2.46 10.22
N LEU A 226 -2.88 -1.65 9.96
CA LEU A 226 -1.77 -1.46 10.90
C LEU A 226 -2.16 -0.66 12.14
N THR A 227 -3.06 0.32 12.02
CA THR A 227 -3.49 1.13 13.17
C THR A 227 -4.42 0.36 14.08
N TYR A 228 -5.43 -0.32 13.52
CA TYR A 228 -6.46 -0.97 14.33
C TYR A 228 -6.14 -2.43 14.67
N GLY A 229 -5.15 -3.05 14.03
CA GLY A 229 -4.81 -4.45 14.31
C GLY A 229 -6.01 -5.38 14.12
N GLN A 230 -6.28 -6.18 15.14
CA GLN A 230 -7.45 -7.04 15.25
C GLN A 230 -8.76 -6.30 15.58
N TYR A 231 -8.71 -5.03 16.00
CA TYR A 231 -9.85 -4.26 16.50
C TYR A 231 -10.61 -3.55 15.36
N GLN A 232 -11.11 -4.32 14.39
CA GLN A 232 -11.68 -3.78 13.16
C GLN A 232 -13.14 -3.30 13.29
N THR A 233 -13.85 -3.67 14.36
CA THR A 233 -15.24 -3.23 14.60
C THR A 233 -15.32 -1.95 15.44
N ALA A 234 -16.40 -1.19 15.28
CA ALA A 234 -16.63 0.01 16.09
C ALA A 234 -16.74 -0.31 17.60
N SER A 235 -17.41 -1.42 17.94
CA SER A 235 -17.54 -1.88 19.33
C SER A 235 -16.17 -2.18 19.96
N ALA A 236 -15.30 -2.92 19.26
CA ALA A 236 -13.96 -3.23 19.74
C ALA A 236 -13.11 -1.97 19.95
N ARG A 237 -13.18 -1.00 19.02
CA ARG A 237 -12.49 0.29 19.17
C ARG A 237 -13.05 1.14 20.30
N ASN A 238 -14.37 1.16 20.50
CA ASN A 238 -14.98 1.87 21.61
C ASN A 238 -14.57 1.28 22.96
N LYS A 239 -14.38 -0.04 23.04
CA LYS A 239 -13.80 -0.69 24.23
C LYS A 239 -12.37 -0.21 24.47
N LEU A 240 -11.51 -0.20 23.44
CA LEU A 240 -10.15 0.32 23.57
C LEU A 240 -10.10 1.78 24.05
N VAL A 241 -11.01 2.63 23.56
CA VAL A 241 -11.10 4.04 24.02
C VAL A 241 -11.40 4.12 25.52
N LYS A 242 -12.33 3.31 26.02
CA LYS A 242 -12.65 3.25 27.45
C LYS A 242 -11.46 2.74 28.26
N ASP A 243 -10.86 1.63 27.84
CA ASP A 243 -9.72 1.00 28.51
C ASP A 243 -8.52 1.97 28.56
N ALA A 244 -8.23 2.69 27.46
CA ALA A 244 -7.14 3.67 27.40
C ALA A 244 -7.42 4.92 28.24
N LYS A 245 -8.67 5.38 28.35
CA LYS A 245 -9.03 6.52 29.21
C LYS A 245 -8.79 6.21 30.69
N LEU A 246 -9.12 4.98 31.12
CA LEU A 246 -8.86 4.50 32.47
C LEU A 246 -7.36 4.36 32.74
N ALA A 247 -6.62 3.75 31.81
CA ALA A 247 -5.19 3.50 31.98
C ALA A 247 -4.33 4.78 32.00
N ASN A 248 -4.68 5.78 31.18
CA ASN A 248 -3.85 6.98 30.98
C ASN A 248 -4.32 8.20 31.79
N ALA A 249 -5.34 8.04 32.64
CA ALA A 249 -6.04 9.16 33.31
C ALA A 249 -6.43 10.31 32.36
N GLY A 250 -6.63 10.01 31.07
CA GLY A 250 -6.90 11.00 30.02
C GLY A 250 -5.70 11.85 29.55
N THR A 251 -4.46 11.56 29.94
CA THR A 251 -3.26 12.34 29.56
C THR A 251 -2.27 11.54 28.69
N ALA A 252 -1.68 12.17 27.67
CA ALA A 252 -0.72 11.55 26.74
C ALA A 252 0.74 11.96 27.01
N GLY A 253 1.06 12.29 28.26
CA GLY A 253 2.42 12.73 28.61
C GLY A 253 3.46 11.60 28.50
N ASN A 254 4.73 11.96 28.29
CA ASN A 254 5.83 11.01 28.08
C ASN A 254 5.95 9.94 29.18
N ALA A 255 5.75 10.30 30.46
CA ALA A 255 5.81 9.34 31.55
C ALA A 255 4.71 8.26 31.45
N ASN A 256 3.52 8.63 30.98
CA ASN A 256 2.41 7.70 30.78
C ASN A 256 2.61 6.87 29.51
N VAL A 257 3.19 7.46 28.46
CA VAL A 257 3.56 6.72 27.25
C VAL A 257 4.63 5.67 27.53
N VAL A 258 5.73 6.07 28.15
CA VAL A 258 6.84 5.16 28.49
C VAL A 258 6.36 4.07 29.44
N SER A 259 5.68 4.43 30.55
CA SER A 259 5.20 3.41 31.49
C SER A 259 4.16 2.46 30.88
N THR A 260 3.31 2.92 29.96
CA THR A 260 2.33 2.04 29.30
C THR A 260 3.02 1.09 28.33
N LEU A 261 4.04 1.55 27.61
CA LEU A 261 4.79 0.70 26.67
C LEU A 261 5.75 -0.25 27.40
N THR A 262 6.35 0.14 28.52
CA THR A 262 7.28 -0.71 29.28
C THR A 262 6.60 -1.69 30.24
N LYS A 263 5.35 -1.44 30.65
CA LYS A 263 4.59 -2.38 31.52
C LYS A 263 3.92 -3.53 30.76
N ASN A 264 3.82 -3.45 29.43
CA ASN A 264 3.14 -4.48 28.65
C ASN A 264 4.19 -5.40 28.00
N ASP A 265 4.46 -6.54 28.62
CA ASP A 265 5.39 -7.55 28.07
C ASP A 265 4.88 -8.20 26.77
N THR A 266 3.61 -7.96 26.40
CA THR A 266 2.99 -8.45 25.17
C THR A 266 2.43 -7.30 24.33
N GLU A 267 2.79 -7.26 23.05
CA GLU A 267 2.23 -6.32 22.08
C GLU A 267 0.72 -6.53 21.90
N ARG A 268 -0.05 -5.43 21.93
CA ARG A 268 -1.52 -5.45 21.86
C ARG A 268 -2.04 -5.44 20.42
N ASN A 269 -1.23 -5.10 19.44
CA ASN A 269 -1.54 -5.09 18.03
C ASN A 269 -0.82 -6.23 17.31
N MET A 270 -1.58 -7.18 16.79
CA MET A 270 -1.04 -8.39 16.17
C MET A 270 -0.09 -8.16 14.97
N TYR A 271 -0.07 -6.96 14.39
CA TYR A 271 0.79 -6.61 13.26
C TYR A 271 2.04 -5.83 13.65
N ILE A 272 2.17 -5.41 14.91
CA ILE A 272 3.29 -4.60 15.39
C ILE A 272 4.28 -5.48 16.15
N SER A 273 5.55 -5.10 16.13
CA SER A 273 6.63 -5.80 16.83
C SER A 273 6.58 -5.47 18.32
N SER A 274 6.64 -6.50 19.16
CA SER A 274 6.81 -6.32 20.61
C SER A 274 8.20 -5.84 21.00
N ALA A 275 9.16 -5.83 20.06
CA ALA A 275 10.52 -5.34 20.35
C ALA A 275 10.58 -3.82 20.51
N ASP A 276 9.70 -3.08 19.83
CA ASP A 276 9.69 -1.61 19.85
C ASP A 276 8.31 -0.95 19.89
N HIS A 277 7.23 -1.75 19.84
CA HIS A 277 5.84 -1.30 19.83
C HIS A 277 5.52 -0.29 18.71
N PHE A 278 6.32 -0.31 17.63
CA PHE A 278 6.30 0.73 16.62
C PHE A 278 6.31 0.17 15.20
N HIS A 279 7.27 -0.70 14.89
CA HIS A 279 7.44 -1.23 13.53
C HIS A 279 6.58 -2.48 13.30
N PRO A 280 6.20 -2.78 12.05
CA PRO A 280 5.47 -4.00 11.76
C PRO A 280 6.31 -5.23 12.08
N ASN A 281 5.68 -6.27 12.62
CA ASN A 281 6.29 -7.59 12.73
C ASN A 281 6.18 -8.35 11.38
N SER A 282 6.61 -9.62 11.32
CA SER A 282 6.48 -10.42 10.08
C SER A 282 5.05 -10.45 9.55
N LYS A 283 4.04 -10.61 10.40
CA LYS A 283 2.63 -10.64 10.00
C LYS A 283 2.16 -9.28 9.47
N GLY A 284 2.63 -8.20 10.09
CA GLY A 284 2.40 -6.84 9.60
C GLY A 284 3.00 -6.62 8.21
N TYR A 285 4.23 -7.11 7.98
CA TYR A 285 4.86 -7.06 6.67
C TYR A 285 4.20 -7.95 5.63
N ASP A 286 3.70 -9.14 5.99
CA ASP A 286 2.90 -9.97 5.08
C ASP A 286 1.63 -9.22 4.63
N MET A 287 0.92 -8.59 5.58
CA MET A 287 -0.26 -7.77 5.28
C MET A 287 0.07 -6.54 4.39
N MET A 288 1.18 -5.84 4.67
CA MET A 288 1.64 -4.74 3.81
C MET A 288 1.93 -5.22 2.39
N THR A 289 2.56 -6.37 2.23
CA THR A 289 2.84 -6.99 0.93
C THR A 289 1.55 -7.35 0.20
N ASP A 290 0.55 -7.90 0.88
CA ASP A 290 -0.75 -8.23 0.27
C ASP A 290 -1.46 -6.98 -0.29
N LEU A 291 -1.45 -5.88 0.48
CA LEU A 291 -2.02 -4.61 0.03
C LEU A 291 -1.25 -4.05 -1.16
N LEU A 292 0.08 -4.13 -1.14
CA LEU A 292 0.93 -3.69 -2.24
C LEU A 292 0.66 -4.53 -3.49
N MET A 293 0.69 -5.87 -3.38
CA MET A 293 0.40 -6.80 -4.47
C MET A 293 -0.95 -6.49 -5.11
N LYS A 294 -1.99 -6.25 -4.29
CA LYS A 294 -3.32 -5.87 -4.78
C LYS A 294 -3.29 -4.58 -5.60
N GLN A 295 -2.58 -3.54 -5.16
CA GLN A 295 -2.45 -2.29 -5.92
C GLN A 295 -1.62 -2.50 -7.19
N MET A 296 -0.53 -3.25 -7.11
CA MET A 296 0.36 -3.53 -8.24
C MET A 296 -0.36 -4.29 -9.36
N LEU A 297 -1.15 -5.31 -9.03
CA LEU A 297 -1.92 -6.08 -10.01
C LEU A 297 -3.13 -5.33 -10.56
N LYS A 298 -3.67 -4.36 -9.81
CA LYS A 298 -4.70 -3.46 -10.34
C LYS A 298 -4.14 -2.51 -11.41
N HIS A 299 -2.85 -2.22 -11.36
CA HIS A 299 -2.16 -1.27 -12.21
C HIS A 299 -0.96 -1.93 -12.89
N ASP A 300 -1.19 -3.04 -13.57
CA ASP A 300 -0.18 -4.03 -13.99
C ASP A 300 0.54 -3.72 -15.31
N GLN A 301 0.28 -2.56 -15.93
CA GLN A 301 0.82 -2.20 -17.25
C GLN A 301 2.35 -2.23 -17.33
N TRP A 302 3.04 -2.10 -16.20
CA TRP A 302 4.50 -2.21 -16.08
C TRP A 302 5.03 -3.65 -16.21
N LEU A 303 4.16 -4.68 -16.21
CA LEU A 303 4.52 -6.08 -16.42
C LEU A 303 4.64 -6.48 -17.89
N TYR A 304 4.16 -5.65 -18.81
CA TYR A 304 4.11 -5.98 -20.23
C TYR A 304 5.11 -5.15 -21.02
N ALA A 305 5.60 -5.72 -22.12
CA ALA A 305 6.44 -5.00 -23.07
C ALA A 305 5.64 -3.82 -23.63
N LYS A 306 6.31 -2.66 -23.73
CA LYS A 306 5.76 -1.46 -24.34
C LYS A 306 6.01 -1.47 -25.84
#